data_AF-A0A522AXB6-F1
#
_entry.id   AF-A0A522AXB6-F1
#
_cell.length_a   1.000
_cell.length_b   1.000
_cell.length_c   1.000
_cell.angle_alpha   90.00
_cell.angle_beta   90.00
_cell.angle_gamma   90.00
#
_symmetry.space_group_name_H-M   'P 1'
#
loop_
_entity.id
_entity.type
_entity.pdbx_description
1 polymer ?
#
loop_
_entity_poly.entity_id
_entity_poly.type
_entity_poly.pdbx_seq_one_letter_code
_entity_poly.pdbx_strand_id
1 'polypeptide(L)'
;MSEISRMTDGAVRLGPGGIYTTIRKLLDDGLIEESDERPDTELDDARRRYYRLSSLGRAVAASEVRRLNTLVEAARPWALEAR
;
A
#
# COMPACT_ATOMS: atom_id res chain seq x y z
N MET A 1 -10.70 -7.27 -3.17
CA MET A 1 -9.70 -8.05 -3.93
C MET A 1 -9.47 -7.50 -5.35
N SER A 2 -10.48 -6.98 -6.05
CA SER A 2 -10.31 -6.46 -7.42
C SER A 2 -9.39 -5.24 -7.53
N GLU A 3 -9.39 -4.35 -6.54
CA GLU A 3 -8.63 -3.09 -6.60
C GLU A 3 -7.11 -3.30 -6.54
N ILE A 4 -6.62 -4.12 -5.62
CA ILE A 4 -5.19 -4.42 -5.50
C ILE A 4 -4.67 -5.15 -6.74
N SER A 5 -5.45 -6.11 -7.24
CA SER A 5 -5.13 -6.79 -8.49
C SER A 5 -5.07 -5.81 -9.65
N ARG A 6 -6.00 -4.84 -9.73
CA ARG A 6 -6.01 -3.80 -10.76
C ARG A 6 -4.82 -2.85 -10.64
N MET A 7 -4.50 -2.39 -9.44
CA MET A 7 -3.37 -1.48 -9.19
C MET A 7 -2.01 -2.10 -9.47
N THR A 8 -1.90 -3.43 -9.33
CA THR A 8 -0.64 -4.16 -9.49
C THR A 8 -0.58 -4.96 -10.78
N ASP A 9 -1.53 -4.77 -11.70
CA ASP A 9 -1.67 -5.56 -12.93
C ASP A 9 -1.57 -7.08 -12.68
N GLY A 10 -2.20 -7.54 -11.60
CA GLY A 10 -2.22 -8.93 -11.17
C GLY A 10 -0.91 -9.45 -10.54
N ALA A 11 0.13 -8.62 -10.44
CA ALA A 11 1.41 -9.00 -9.85
C ALA A 11 1.30 -9.33 -8.35
N VAL A 12 0.35 -8.71 -7.64
CA VAL A 12 0.08 -8.98 -6.22
C VAL A 12 -1.27 -9.66 -6.06
N ARG A 13 -1.24 -10.87 -5.49
CA ARG A 13 -2.45 -11.61 -5.08
C ARG A 13 -2.48 -11.71 -3.55
N LEU A 14 -3.35 -10.93 -2.92
CA LEU A 14 -3.63 -11.09 -1.49
C LEU A 14 -4.80 -12.06 -1.32
N GLY A 15 -4.52 -13.21 -0.70
CA GLY A 15 -5.57 -14.13 -0.26
C GLY A 15 -6.43 -13.54 0.87
N PRO A 16 -7.57 -14.17 1.22
CA PRO A 16 -8.52 -13.66 2.22
C PRO A 16 -7.89 -13.36 3.58
N GLY A 17 -6.94 -14.19 4.03
CA GLY A 17 -6.20 -13.98 5.29
C GLY A 17 -5.01 -13.02 5.19
N GLY A 18 -4.56 -12.69 3.97
CA GLY A 18 -3.37 -11.86 3.74
C GLY A 18 -3.63 -10.38 4.04
N ILE A 19 -4.82 -9.87 3.72
CA ILE A 19 -5.16 -8.46 3.91
C ILE A 19 -5.15 -8.09 5.40
N TYR A 20 -5.89 -8.84 6.23
CA TYR A 20 -5.99 -8.53 7.67
C TYR A 20 -4.65 -8.73 8.38
N THR A 21 -3.86 -9.71 7.98
CA THR A 21 -2.52 -9.93 8.52
C THR A 21 -1.58 -8.77 8.16
N THR A 22 -1.63 -8.29 6.92
CA THR A 22 -0.83 -7.13 6.50
C THR A 22 -1.27 -5.85 7.21
N ILE A 23 -2.57 -5.59 7.33
CA ILE A 23 -3.09 -4.43 8.07
C ILE A 23 -2.64 -4.48 9.53
N ARG A 24 -2.74 -5.65 10.18
CA ARG A 24 -2.27 -5.84 11.56
C ARG A 24 -0.80 -5.48 11.70
N LYS A 25 0.07 -6.01 10.84
CA LYS A 25 1.51 -5.70 10.86
C LYS A 25 1.79 -4.22 10.67
N LEU A 26 1.12 -3.58 9.72
CA LEU A 26 1.30 -2.14 9.47
C LEU A 26 0.83 -1.27 10.65
N LEU A 27 -0.19 -1.70 11.40
CA LEU A 27 -0.60 -1.07 12.65
C LEU A 27 0.44 -1.28 13.76
N ASP A 28 0.89 -2.53 13.93
CA ASP A 28 1.87 -2.90 14.96
C ASP A 28 3.22 -2.17 14.72
N ASP A 29 3.60 -1.96 13.47
CA ASP A 29 4.78 -1.19 13.05
C ASP A 29 4.56 0.35 13.09
N GLY A 30 3.34 0.80 13.40
CA GLY A 30 2.99 2.23 13.48
C GLY A 30 3.00 2.96 12.13
N LEU A 31 2.93 2.24 11.02
CA LEU A 31 2.96 2.80 9.65
C LEU A 31 1.57 3.29 9.20
N ILE A 32 0.51 2.68 9.72
CA ILE A 32 -0.87 3.13 9.54
C ILE A 32 -1.55 3.34 10.88
N GLU A 33 -2.63 4.09 10.87
CA GLU A 33 -3.51 4.31 12.02
C GLU A 33 -4.98 4.25 11.58
N GLU A 34 -5.88 3.89 12.49
CA GLU A 34 -7.32 3.92 12.24
C GLU A 34 -7.77 5.38 12.01
N SER A 35 -8.66 5.57 11.04
CA SER A 35 -9.22 6.87 10.68
C SER A 35 -10.68 6.93 11.08
N ASP A 36 -11.03 7.96 11.85
CA ASP A 36 -12.43 8.29 12.18
C ASP A 36 -13.14 8.99 11.02
N GLU A 37 -12.38 9.42 9.99
CA GLU A 37 -12.92 10.00 8.76
C GLU A 37 -13.65 8.92 7.95
N ARG A 38 -14.96 9.08 7.83
CA ARG A 38 -15.87 8.16 7.14
C ARG A 38 -16.45 8.82 5.89
N PRO A 39 -16.64 8.08 4.78
CA PRO A 39 -17.44 8.55 3.66
C PRO A 39 -18.90 8.76 4.08
N ASP A 40 -19.65 9.46 3.25
CA ASP A 40 -21.03 9.87 3.48
C ASP A 40 -21.93 8.70 3.95
N THR A 41 -22.78 8.97 4.95
CA THR A 41 -23.48 7.96 5.76
C THR A 41 -24.43 7.06 4.96
N GLU A 42 -24.88 7.47 3.77
CA GLU A 42 -25.77 6.66 2.91
C GLU A 42 -25.07 5.44 2.30
N LEU A 43 -23.73 5.38 2.33
CA LEU A 43 -22.92 4.27 1.80
C LEU A 43 -22.08 3.56 2.87
N ASP A 44 -22.18 3.97 4.14
CA ASP A 44 -21.30 3.50 5.21
C ASP A 44 -21.83 2.22 5.88
N ASP A 45 -21.10 1.11 5.72
CA ASP A 45 -21.28 -0.07 6.58
C ASP A 45 -20.60 0.22 7.92
N ALA A 46 -21.39 0.32 8.99
CA ALA A 46 -20.92 0.65 10.33
C ALA A 46 -19.79 -0.26 10.87
N ARG A 47 -19.57 -1.43 10.26
CA ARG A 47 -18.48 -2.38 10.63
C ARG A 47 -17.16 -2.12 9.89
N ARG A 48 -17.14 -1.24 8.90
CA ARG A 48 -15.96 -0.98 8.07
C ARG A 48 -14.98 -0.07 8.81
N ARG A 49 -13.74 -0.55 8.98
CA ARG A 49 -12.64 0.24 9.54
C ARG A 49 -11.88 0.93 8.41
N TYR A 50 -11.64 2.22 8.57
CA TYR A 50 -10.80 3.01 7.65
C TYR A 50 -9.42 3.19 8.28
N TYR A 51 -8.40 3.22 7.42
CA TYR A 51 -7.02 3.40 7.84
C TYR A 51 -6.37 4.46 6.97
N ARG A 52 -5.46 5.22 7.56
CA ARG A 52 -4.63 6.21 6.87
C ARG A 52 -3.16 6.01 7.22
N LEU A 53 -2.26 6.49 6.38
CA LEU A 53 -0.84 6.52 6.72
C LEU A 53 -0.64 7.41 7.95
N SER A 54 0.18 6.95 8.89
CA SER A 54 0.70 7.79 9.96
C SER A 54 1.76 8.75 9.40
N SER A 55 2.25 9.69 10.22
CA SER A 55 3.38 10.54 9.82
C SER A 55 4.65 9.72 9.55
N LEU A 56 4.88 8.67 10.35
CA LEU A 56 5.96 7.71 10.10
C LEU A 56 5.73 6.95 8.79
N GLY A 57 4.52 6.42 8.58
CA GLY A 57 4.16 5.71 7.36
C GLY A 57 4.37 6.52 6.09
N ARG A 58 3.99 7.81 6.11
CA ARG A 58 4.26 8.74 5.00
C ARG A 58 5.76 8.90 4.73
N ALA A 59 6.57 9.08 5.77
CA ALA A 59 8.01 9.22 5.63
C ALA A 59 8.66 7.95 5.07
N VAL A 60 8.27 6.78 5.57
CA VAL A 60 8.75 5.46 5.11
C VAL A 60 8.35 5.23 3.65
N ALA A 61 7.09 5.46 3.29
CA ALA A 61 6.62 5.31 1.91
C ALA A 61 7.40 6.23 0.94
N ALA A 62 7.62 7.49 1.32
CA ALA A 62 8.41 8.42 0.51
C ALA A 62 9.88 7.95 0.35
N SER A 63 10.46 7.38 1.41
CA SER A 63 11.81 6.80 1.35
C SER A 63 11.89 5.59 0.44
N GLU A 64 10.88 4.72 0.50
CA GLU A 64 10.82 3.52 -0.33
C GLU A 64 10.65 3.85 -1.81
N VAL A 65 9.80 4.83 -2.14
CA VAL A 65 9.68 5.33 -3.51
C VAL A 65 11.03 5.83 -4.04
N ARG A 66 11.77 6.61 -3.24
CA ARG A 66 13.11 7.06 -3.64
C ARG A 66 14.06 5.88 -3.86
N ARG A 67 14.06 4.89 -2.96
CA ARG A 67 14.91 3.69 -3.08
C ARG A 67 14.61 2.91 -4.35
N LEU A 68 13.32 2.67 -4.63
CA LEU A 68 12.90 1.96 -5.84
C LEU A 68 13.27 2.71 -7.11
N ASN A 69 13.09 4.04 -7.14
CA ASN A 69 13.52 4.86 -8.28
C ASN A 69 15.02 4.74 -8.52
N THR A 70 15.85 4.82 -7.47
CA THR A 70 17.30 4.64 -7.60
C THR A 70 17.66 3.27 -8.19
N LEU A 71 17.00 2.20 -7.75
CA LEU A 71 17.24 0.85 -8.28
C LEU A 71 16.83 0.72 -9.75
N VAL A 72 15.68 1.29 -10.13
CA VAL A 72 15.20 1.27 -11.51
C VAL A 72 16.14 2.05 -12.42
N GLU A 73 16.58 3.26 -12.01
CA GLU A 73 17.51 4.06 -12.81
C GLU A 73 18.88 3.39 -12.96
N ALA A 74 19.39 2.77 -11.89
CA ALA A 74 20.63 1.99 -11.97
C ALA A 74 20.50 0.76 -12.89
N ALA A 75 19.30 0.19 -12.98
CA ALA A 75 19.03 -0.99 -13.81
C ALA A 75 18.73 -0.66 -15.28
N ARG A 76 18.19 0.53 -15.56
CA ARG A 76 17.64 0.93 -16.87
C ARG A 76 18.59 0.67 -18.06
N PRO A 77 19.89 1.05 -18.01
CA PRO A 77 20.79 0.91 -19.17
C PRO A 77 21.04 -0.54 -19.62
N TRP A 78 20.86 -1.53 -18.73
CA TRP A 78 21.08 -2.94 -19.06
C TRP A 78 19.79 -3.77 -19.03
N ALA A 79 18.76 -3.34 -18.30
CA ALA A 79 17.49 -4.06 -18.20
C ALA A 79 16.50 -3.69 -19.30
N LEU A 80 16.53 -2.45 -19.81
CA LEU A 80 15.54 -1.92 -20.76
C LEU A 80 16.15 -1.45 -22.07
N GLU A 81 17.45 -1.10 -22.09
CA GLU A 81 18.17 -0.67 -23.30
C GLU A 81 18.98 -1.79 -23.97
N ALA A 82 19.05 -2.97 -23.34
CA ALA A 82 19.63 -4.15 -23.97
C ALA A 82 18.71 -4.66 -25.09
N ARG A 83 18.98 -4.19 -26.30
CA ARG A 83 18.55 -4.77 -27.57
C ARG A 83 19.76 -5.26 -28.34
#